data_AF-A0A2P4SDR1-F1
#
_entry.id   AF-A0A2P4SDR1-F1
#
_cell.length_a   1.000
_cell.length_b   1.000
_cell.length_c   1.000
_cell.angle_alpha   90.00
_cell.angle_beta   90.00
_cell.angle_gamma   90.00
#
_symmetry.space_group_name_H-M   'P 1'
#
loop_
_entity.id
_entity.type
_entity.pdbx_description
1 polymer ?
#
loop_
_entity_poly.entity_id
_entity_poly.type
_entity_poly.pdbx_seq_one_letter_code
_entity_poly.pdbx_strand_id
1 'polypeptide(L)'
;PVSPAALLPHHISSLIPILQSLEADGTPDIPSLVRSLGGCGTPVCHTLLGDPPPIPTPIPEPWALLVHLLHPNTTAAERGVLLAPDGSTVALAPLFAGIEVGLKRAAGWPGPIDQPYAALDALYAVTITEALGTSFLVARLNGTAALGPDGCWDDVDNPQNFTLLGPPSLVPNAVANGAMDGVLLGTRLAEDPIPLSTLFRRYYGVDNGMTSGWPHSSRRRRDFGALTAVGKLEEEVAAMLRVLRGLPPTHELLEEFGEEEEADIARRAAREFMEVYVECPAIIPRCMWGARPYRGTPRPLSPPLGSIYIHHTFVPSAPCRSFTACARDMRSMQRFHQDTRGWDDIGYR
;
A
#
# COMPACT_ATOMS: atom_id res chain seq x y z
N PRO A 1 -23.06 -17.74 -24.03
CA PRO A 1 -22.53 -18.15 -22.71
C PRO A 1 -21.02 -18.31 -22.79
N VAL A 2 -20.31 -17.21 -22.55
CA VAL A 2 -18.84 -17.23 -22.42
C VAL A 2 -18.56 -17.95 -21.09
N SER A 3 -17.84 -19.07 -21.14
CA SER A 3 -17.32 -19.73 -19.94
C SER A 3 -16.63 -18.68 -19.07
N PRO A 4 -16.85 -18.59 -17.75
CA PRO A 4 -16.13 -17.63 -16.94
C PRO A 4 -14.65 -18.00 -17.05
N ALA A 5 -13.87 -17.20 -17.76
CA ALA A 5 -12.43 -17.28 -17.67
C ALA A 5 -12.11 -17.15 -16.17
N ALA A 6 -11.34 -18.09 -15.61
CA ALA A 6 -10.92 -17.97 -14.23
C ALA A 6 -10.23 -16.61 -14.07
N LEU A 7 -10.77 -15.75 -13.20
CA LEU A 7 -10.20 -14.43 -12.93
C LEU A 7 -8.76 -14.63 -12.47
N LEU A 8 -7.84 -13.86 -13.03
CA LEU A 8 -6.43 -13.90 -12.62
C LEU A 8 -6.35 -13.60 -11.11
N PRO A 9 -5.54 -14.35 -10.34
CA PRO A 9 -5.34 -14.06 -8.94
C PRO A 9 -4.85 -12.62 -8.73
N HIS A 10 -5.34 -11.94 -7.70
CA HIS A 10 -4.93 -10.59 -7.29
C HIS A 10 -3.56 -10.59 -6.58
N HIS A 11 -2.57 -11.20 -7.23
CA HIS A 11 -1.17 -11.18 -6.85
C HIS A 11 -0.41 -10.13 -7.66
N ILE A 12 0.61 -9.52 -7.07
CA ILE A 12 1.56 -8.65 -7.79
C ILE A 12 2.21 -9.39 -8.97
N SER A 13 2.50 -10.69 -8.83
CA SER A 13 3.07 -11.49 -9.92
C SER A 13 2.16 -11.57 -11.15
N SER A 14 0.84 -11.47 -10.97
CA SER A 14 -0.13 -11.46 -12.08
C SER A 14 -0.04 -10.19 -12.92
N LEU A 15 0.47 -9.08 -12.36
CA LEU A 15 0.69 -7.84 -13.12
C LEU A 15 1.91 -7.91 -14.03
N ILE A 16 2.95 -8.69 -13.69
CA ILE A 16 4.22 -8.67 -14.42
C ILE A 16 4.03 -9.05 -15.90
N PRO A 17 3.34 -10.15 -16.27
CA PRO A 17 3.08 -10.46 -17.68
C PRO A 17 2.25 -9.40 -18.40
N ILE A 18 1.32 -8.75 -17.70
CA ILE A 18 0.51 -7.65 -18.25
C ILE A 18 1.41 -6.47 -18.58
N LEU A 19 2.25 -6.03 -17.64
CA LEU A 19 3.23 -4.96 -17.86
C LEU A 19 4.17 -5.29 -19.03
N GLN A 20 4.65 -6.54 -19.13
CA GLN A 20 5.50 -6.99 -20.24
C GLN A 20 4.79 -6.86 -21.59
N SER A 21 3.51 -7.24 -21.67
CA SER A 21 2.71 -7.09 -22.88
C SER A 21 2.56 -5.62 -23.27
N LEU A 22 2.21 -4.76 -22.30
CA LEU A 22 2.02 -3.32 -22.54
C LEU A 22 3.29 -2.64 -23.04
N GLU A 23 4.44 -3.00 -22.45
CA GLU A 23 5.76 -2.53 -22.84
C GLU A 23 6.15 -3.01 -24.24
N ALA A 24 5.85 -4.26 -24.59
CA ALA A 24 6.12 -4.82 -25.92
C ALA A 24 5.25 -4.19 -27.02
N ASP A 25 4.01 -3.83 -26.70
CA ASP A 25 3.09 -3.14 -27.61
C ASP A 25 3.42 -1.65 -27.79
N GLY A 26 4.45 -1.14 -27.10
CA GLY A 26 4.89 0.24 -27.19
C GLY A 26 3.92 1.22 -26.51
N THR A 27 3.14 0.76 -25.52
CA THR A 27 2.24 1.64 -24.74
C THR A 27 3.10 2.67 -24.01
N PRO A 28 3.05 3.96 -24.40
CA PRO A 28 4.09 4.91 -24.02
C PRO A 28 4.00 5.37 -22.56
N ASP A 29 2.85 5.16 -21.89
CA ASP A 29 2.64 5.66 -20.53
C ASP A 29 1.65 4.79 -19.72
N ILE A 30 2.16 3.67 -19.19
CA ILE A 30 1.39 2.74 -18.35
C ILE A 30 0.87 3.41 -17.06
N PRO A 31 1.65 4.25 -16.34
CA PRO A 31 1.13 4.95 -15.17
C PRO A 31 -0.04 5.90 -15.48
N SER A 32 0.03 6.66 -16.58
CA SER A 32 -1.11 7.50 -17.00
C SER A 32 -2.35 6.67 -17.34
N LEU A 33 -2.16 5.45 -17.84
CA LEU A 33 -3.27 4.51 -18.01
C LEU A 33 -3.87 4.10 -16.65
N VAL A 34 -3.06 3.72 -15.67
CA VAL A 34 -3.56 3.41 -14.33
C VAL A 34 -4.35 4.59 -13.74
N ARG A 35 -3.88 5.81 -13.97
CA ARG A 35 -4.59 7.04 -13.60
C ARG A 35 -5.94 7.17 -14.32
N SER A 36 -6.01 6.91 -15.63
CA SER A 36 -7.29 6.95 -16.38
C SER A 36 -8.29 5.90 -15.94
N LEU A 37 -7.82 4.80 -15.34
CA LEU A 37 -8.68 3.76 -14.78
C LEU A 37 -9.19 4.07 -13.37
N GLY A 38 -8.84 5.21 -12.78
CA GLY A 38 -9.27 5.62 -11.44
C GLY A 38 -8.16 5.58 -10.38
N GLY A 39 -6.91 5.32 -10.77
CA GLY A 39 -5.77 5.27 -9.85
C GLY A 39 -5.37 6.63 -9.26
N CYS A 40 -5.87 7.76 -9.79
CA CYS A 40 -5.58 9.08 -9.25
C CYS A 40 -6.62 10.12 -9.73
N GLY A 41 -7.71 10.28 -8.98
CA GLY A 41 -8.87 11.10 -9.38
C GLY A 41 -9.07 12.40 -8.61
N THR A 42 -8.11 12.80 -7.76
CA THR A 42 -8.24 14.01 -6.93
C THR A 42 -7.84 15.28 -7.71
N PRO A 43 -8.41 16.46 -7.39
CA PRO A 43 -8.02 17.71 -8.04
C PRO A 43 -6.51 18.00 -7.94
N VAL A 44 -5.89 17.66 -6.79
CA VAL A 44 -4.45 17.79 -6.59
C VAL A 44 -3.70 16.88 -7.58
N CYS A 45 -4.10 15.61 -7.69
CA CYS A 45 -3.43 14.69 -8.59
C CYS A 45 -3.55 15.10 -10.06
N HIS A 46 -4.73 15.54 -10.50
CA HIS A 46 -4.93 16.08 -11.85
C HIS A 46 -4.06 17.32 -12.09
N THR A 47 -3.91 18.19 -11.10
CA THR A 47 -3.07 19.39 -11.23
C THR A 47 -1.58 19.02 -11.35
N LEU A 48 -1.12 18.04 -10.57
CA LEU A 48 0.30 17.65 -10.53
C LEU A 48 0.69 16.72 -11.68
N LEU A 49 -0.17 15.79 -12.07
CA LEU A 49 0.12 14.78 -13.10
C LEU A 49 -0.53 15.12 -14.46
N GLY A 50 -1.33 16.18 -14.54
CA GLY A 50 -2.14 16.48 -15.71
C GLY A 50 -3.41 15.62 -15.76
N ASP A 51 -4.25 15.87 -16.77
CA ASP A 51 -5.46 15.09 -16.97
C ASP A 51 -5.16 13.67 -17.50
N PRO A 52 -5.95 12.66 -17.12
CA PRO A 52 -5.75 11.30 -17.60
C PRO A 52 -6.05 11.21 -19.09
N PRO A 53 -5.29 10.40 -19.86
CA PRO A 53 -5.66 10.10 -21.23
C PRO A 53 -7.02 9.38 -21.27
N PRO A 54 -7.79 9.49 -22.36
CA PRO A 54 -9.04 8.76 -22.50
C PRO A 54 -8.80 7.24 -22.45
N ILE A 55 -9.72 6.51 -21.83
CA ILE A 55 -9.68 5.04 -21.81
C ILE A 55 -9.92 4.53 -23.24
N PRO A 56 -9.04 3.70 -23.82
CA PRO A 56 -9.25 3.11 -25.13
C PRO A 56 -10.53 2.26 -25.18
N THR A 57 -11.22 2.36 -26.31
CA THR A 57 -12.43 1.59 -26.60
C THR A 57 -12.25 0.87 -27.95
N PRO A 58 -12.27 -0.48 -28.00
CA PRO A 58 -12.45 -1.41 -26.88
C PRO A 58 -11.22 -1.47 -25.95
N ILE A 59 -11.45 -1.85 -24.68
CA ILE A 59 -10.37 -2.10 -23.72
C ILE A 59 -9.55 -3.30 -24.23
N PRO A 60 -8.22 -3.17 -24.42
CA PRO A 60 -7.38 -4.28 -24.83
C PRO A 60 -7.40 -5.42 -23.79
N GLU A 61 -7.39 -6.67 -24.27
CA GLU A 61 -7.52 -7.85 -23.42
C GLU A 61 -6.49 -7.94 -22.26
N PRO A 62 -5.21 -7.54 -22.42
CA PRO A 62 -4.25 -7.54 -21.32
C PRO A 62 -4.65 -6.62 -20.15
N TRP A 63 -5.59 -5.69 -20.36
CA TRP A 63 -5.95 -4.66 -19.40
C TRP A 63 -7.06 -5.10 -18.46
N ALA A 64 -7.67 -6.26 -18.71
CA ALA A 64 -8.85 -6.73 -17.99
C ALA A 64 -8.66 -6.74 -16.46
N LEU A 65 -7.49 -7.17 -15.98
CA LEU A 65 -7.17 -7.15 -14.54
C LEU A 65 -7.05 -5.73 -13.98
N LEU A 66 -6.32 -4.83 -14.66
CA LEU A 66 -6.17 -3.43 -14.22
C LEU A 66 -7.52 -2.71 -14.17
N VAL A 67 -8.36 -2.93 -15.17
CA VAL A 67 -9.73 -2.39 -15.20
C VAL A 67 -10.57 -3.00 -14.10
N HIS A 68 -10.50 -4.31 -13.87
CA HIS A 68 -11.25 -4.93 -12.77
C HIS A 68 -10.85 -4.37 -11.40
N LEU A 69 -9.55 -4.12 -11.20
CA LEU A 69 -9.00 -3.60 -9.94
C LEU A 69 -9.28 -2.12 -9.73
N LEU A 70 -9.15 -1.29 -10.76
CA LEU A 70 -9.16 0.18 -10.60
C LEU A 70 -10.49 0.82 -10.98
N HIS A 71 -11.28 0.18 -11.85
CA HIS A 71 -12.49 0.79 -12.36
C HIS A 71 -13.63 0.77 -11.32
N PRO A 72 -14.31 1.90 -11.10
CA PRO A 72 -15.35 2.01 -10.09
C PRO A 72 -16.58 1.24 -10.53
N ASN A 73 -16.88 0.13 -9.84
CA ASN A 73 -18.24 -0.41 -9.83
C ASN A 73 -18.63 -0.62 -8.38
N THR A 74 -19.58 0.20 -7.93
CA THR A 74 -20.02 0.34 -6.55
C THR A 74 -20.54 -0.99 -6.02
N THR A 75 -19.78 -1.64 -5.13
CA THR A 75 -20.24 -2.38 -3.94
C THR A 75 -19.07 -3.11 -3.23
N ALA A 76 -18.76 -2.63 -2.02
CA ALA A 76 -18.43 -3.39 -0.81
C ALA A 76 -17.07 -4.12 -0.60
N ALA A 77 -16.11 -4.16 -1.54
CA ALA A 77 -14.74 -4.63 -1.25
C ALA A 77 -13.70 -3.55 -1.56
N GLU A 78 -12.62 -3.47 -0.78
CA GLU A 78 -11.48 -2.59 -1.10
C GLU A 78 -10.85 -3.10 -2.40
N ARG A 79 -11.02 -2.33 -3.49
CA ARG A 79 -10.47 -2.65 -4.81
C ARG A 79 -9.17 -1.89 -5.03
N GLY A 80 -8.42 -2.31 -6.04
CA GLY A 80 -7.16 -1.66 -6.41
C GLY A 80 -5.98 -2.10 -5.53
N VAL A 81 -6.10 -3.23 -4.82
CA VAL A 81 -5.04 -3.78 -3.98
C VAL A 81 -4.59 -5.16 -4.49
N LEU A 82 -3.34 -5.50 -4.25
CA LEU A 82 -2.76 -6.80 -4.62
C LEU A 82 -1.94 -7.39 -3.48
N LEU A 83 -1.90 -8.72 -3.40
CA LEU A 83 -1.03 -9.46 -2.49
C LEU A 83 0.39 -9.52 -3.07
N ALA A 84 1.36 -9.03 -2.29
CA ALA A 84 2.78 -9.10 -2.61
C ALA A 84 3.43 -10.38 -2.05
N PRO A 85 4.53 -10.87 -2.65
CA PRO A 85 5.21 -12.10 -2.23
C PRO A 85 5.77 -12.09 -0.80
N ASP A 86 5.95 -10.90 -0.21
CA ASP A 86 6.37 -10.72 1.19
C ASP A 86 5.20 -10.82 2.19
N GLY A 87 3.98 -11.03 1.70
CA GLY A 87 2.76 -11.16 2.51
C GLY A 87 2.03 -9.84 2.77
N SER A 88 2.55 -8.72 2.26
CA SER A 88 1.87 -7.43 2.37
C SER A 88 0.81 -7.25 1.29
N THR A 89 -0.26 -6.55 1.61
CA THR A 89 -1.23 -6.06 0.62
C THR A 89 -0.82 -4.64 0.21
N VAL A 90 -0.85 -4.35 -1.10
CA VAL A 90 -0.34 -3.10 -1.68
C VAL A 90 -1.38 -2.47 -2.59
N ALA A 91 -1.72 -1.20 -2.36
CA ALA A 91 -2.60 -0.44 -3.24
C ALA A 91 -1.86 0.06 -4.49
N LEU A 92 -2.49 -0.14 -5.65
CA LEU A 92 -1.93 0.21 -6.96
C LEU A 92 -1.95 1.71 -7.23
N ALA A 93 -3.00 2.41 -6.79
CA ALA A 93 -3.19 3.84 -7.02
C ALA A 93 -1.95 4.68 -6.58
N PRO A 94 -1.59 4.71 -5.29
CA PRO A 94 -0.43 5.50 -4.84
C PRO A 94 0.90 4.93 -5.35
N LEU A 95 0.99 3.61 -5.59
CA LEU A 95 2.17 2.97 -6.17
C LEU A 95 2.48 3.53 -7.57
N PHE A 96 1.49 3.50 -8.47
CA PHE A 96 1.65 3.97 -9.83
C PHE A 96 1.76 5.50 -9.92
N ALA A 97 1.10 6.24 -9.03
CA ALA A 97 1.26 7.70 -8.96
C ALA A 97 2.72 8.11 -8.68
N GLY A 98 3.39 7.42 -7.73
CA GLY A 98 4.80 7.66 -7.46
C GLY A 98 5.73 7.27 -8.62
N ILE A 99 5.44 6.14 -9.29
CA ILE A 99 6.13 5.72 -10.52
C ILE A 99 6.00 6.78 -11.62
N GLU A 100 4.81 7.35 -11.82
CA GLU A 100 4.56 8.39 -12.82
C GLU A 100 5.42 9.63 -12.55
N VAL A 101 5.47 10.10 -11.30
CA VAL A 101 6.34 11.22 -10.89
C VAL A 101 7.81 10.90 -11.18
N GLY A 102 8.26 9.69 -10.85
CA GLY A 102 9.64 9.25 -11.10
C GLY A 102 10.01 9.31 -12.59
N LEU A 103 9.17 8.76 -13.45
CA LEU A 103 9.39 8.77 -14.90
C LEU A 103 9.36 10.18 -15.48
N LYS A 104 8.44 11.04 -15.01
CA LYS A 104 8.39 12.45 -15.41
C LYS A 104 9.66 13.20 -15.03
N ARG A 105 10.19 12.97 -13.82
CA ARG A 105 11.47 13.55 -13.37
C ARG A 105 12.64 13.09 -14.24
N ALA A 106 12.70 11.79 -14.57
CA ALA A 106 13.70 11.27 -15.51
C ALA A 106 13.62 11.93 -16.90
N ALA A 107 12.41 12.31 -17.33
CA ALA A 107 12.18 13.08 -18.55
C ALA A 107 12.42 14.60 -18.42
N GLY A 108 12.94 15.07 -17.28
CA GLY A 108 13.30 16.47 -17.05
C GLY A 108 12.15 17.36 -16.56
N TRP A 109 11.03 16.79 -16.11
CA TRP A 109 9.94 17.57 -15.51
C TRP A 109 10.38 18.17 -14.16
N PRO A 110 10.38 19.50 -14.00
CA PRO A 110 10.87 20.15 -12.78
C PRO A 110 9.91 20.08 -11.60
N GLY A 111 8.71 19.50 -11.78
CA GLY A 111 7.62 19.56 -10.80
C GLY A 111 6.65 20.73 -11.05
N PRO A 112 5.69 20.95 -10.14
CA PRO A 112 4.79 22.09 -10.21
C PRO A 112 5.54 23.41 -10.01
N ILE A 113 5.19 24.44 -10.79
CA ILE A 113 5.80 25.78 -10.70
C ILE A 113 4.82 26.86 -10.22
N ASP A 114 3.52 26.57 -10.25
CA ASP A 114 2.48 27.51 -9.87
C ASP A 114 2.12 27.35 -8.39
N GLN A 115 1.98 28.48 -7.68
CA GLN A 115 1.49 28.49 -6.30
C GLN A 115 -0.01 28.13 -6.26
N PRO A 116 -0.49 27.41 -5.22
CA PRO A 116 0.27 26.94 -4.04
C PRO A 116 1.04 25.63 -4.26
N TYR A 117 0.91 24.99 -5.42
CA TYR A 117 1.45 23.65 -5.71
C TYR A 117 2.99 23.62 -5.81
N ALA A 118 3.63 24.74 -6.14
CA ALA A 118 5.09 24.86 -6.20
C ALA A 118 5.80 24.58 -4.87
N ALA A 119 5.09 24.62 -3.75
CA ALA A 119 5.62 24.27 -2.43
C ALA A 119 5.58 22.75 -2.13
N LEU A 120 4.95 21.94 -2.98
CA LEU A 120 4.82 20.51 -2.80
C LEU A 120 5.96 19.74 -3.47
N ASP A 121 6.49 18.71 -2.80
CA ASP A 121 7.14 17.63 -3.51
C ASP A 121 6.05 16.73 -4.14
N ALA A 122 5.92 16.81 -5.47
CA ALA A 122 4.94 16.05 -6.23
C ALA A 122 4.96 14.54 -5.94
N LEU A 123 6.13 13.97 -5.59
CA LEU A 123 6.26 12.56 -5.27
C LEU A 123 5.50 12.20 -3.99
N TYR A 124 5.59 13.03 -2.96
CA TYR A 124 4.87 12.80 -1.70
C TYR A 124 3.41 13.21 -1.81
N ALA A 125 3.13 14.30 -2.54
CA ALA A 125 1.79 14.82 -2.77
C ALA A 125 0.82 13.77 -3.32
N VAL A 126 1.19 13.09 -4.41
CA VAL A 126 0.31 12.14 -5.11
C VAL A 126 0.36 10.73 -4.52
N THR A 127 1.31 10.43 -3.63
CA THR A 127 1.46 9.10 -3.05
C THR A 127 0.84 9.02 -1.66
N ILE A 128 1.14 9.96 -0.75
CA ILE A 128 0.74 9.85 0.65
C ILE A 128 0.18 11.12 1.27
N THR A 129 0.70 12.31 0.98
CA THR A 129 0.43 13.46 1.85
C THR A 129 -0.97 14.04 1.68
N GLU A 130 -1.57 13.94 0.48
CA GLU A 130 -2.98 14.28 0.28
C GLU A 130 -3.89 13.35 1.10
N ALA A 131 -3.71 12.04 0.95
CA ALA A 131 -4.50 11.04 1.67
C ALA A 131 -4.29 11.15 3.19
N LEU A 132 -3.05 11.33 3.63
CA LEU A 132 -2.66 11.41 5.03
C LEU A 132 -3.20 12.68 5.70
N GLY A 133 -3.02 13.84 5.08
CA GLY A 133 -3.58 15.11 5.58
C GLY A 133 -5.11 15.06 5.68
N THR A 134 -5.78 14.58 4.63
CA THR A 134 -7.24 14.44 4.62
C THR A 134 -7.73 13.43 5.65
N SER A 135 -7.02 12.31 5.84
CA SER A 135 -7.41 11.28 6.81
C SER A 135 -7.39 11.82 8.24
N PHE A 136 -6.35 12.58 8.60
CA PHE A 136 -6.25 13.18 9.93
C PHE A 136 -7.27 14.30 10.15
N LEU A 137 -7.63 15.08 9.12
CA LEU A 137 -8.73 16.04 9.19
C LEU A 137 -10.07 15.34 9.47
N VAL A 138 -10.39 14.32 8.69
CA VAL A 138 -11.64 13.55 8.84
C VAL A 138 -11.70 12.84 10.20
N ALA A 139 -10.60 12.23 10.63
CA ALA A 139 -10.49 11.59 11.94
C ALA A 139 -10.72 12.58 13.09
N ARG A 140 -10.20 13.81 12.96
CA ARG A 140 -10.37 14.88 13.95
C ARG A 140 -11.83 15.34 14.07
N LEU A 141 -12.56 15.39 12.95
CA LEU A 141 -13.96 15.81 12.90
C LEU A 141 -14.91 14.69 13.38
N ASN A 142 -14.68 13.46 12.94
CA ASN A 142 -15.61 12.34 13.15
C ASN A 142 -15.24 11.45 14.34
N GLY A 143 -14.07 11.66 14.96
CA GLY A 143 -13.57 10.79 16.03
C GLY A 143 -13.22 9.37 15.55
N THR A 144 -12.86 9.21 14.26
CA THR A 144 -12.49 7.93 13.65
C THR A 144 -10.98 7.71 13.68
N ALA A 145 -10.52 6.49 13.38
CA ALA A 145 -9.10 6.22 13.19
C ALA A 145 -8.57 6.91 11.92
N ALA A 146 -7.39 7.53 11.99
CA ALA A 146 -6.76 8.20 10.85
C ALA A 146 -5.91 7.27 9.98
N LEU A 147 -5.46 6.14 10.52
CA LEU A 147 -4.62 5.15 9.84
C LEU A 147 -5.21 3.75 9.97
N GLY A 148 -4.90 2.89 8.99
CA GLY A 148 -5.38 1.52 8.94
C GLY A 148 -6.88 1.42 8.62
N PRO A 149 -7.51 0.27 8.87
CA PRO A 149 -6.92 -0.95 9.39
C PRO A 149 -6.18 -1.74 8.30
N ASP A 150 -5.68 -2.91 8.68
CA ASP A 150 -5.33 -3.98 7.73
C ASP A 150 -6.58 -4.78 7.33
N GLY A 151 -6.39 -5.78 6.48
CA GLY A 151 -7.44 -6.67 6.03
C GLY A 151 -6.99 -8.12 5.83
N CYS A 152 -7.88 -8.89 5.24
CA CYS A 152 -7.71 -10.30 4.93
C CYS A 152 -8.12 -10.57 3.50
N TRP A 153 -7.32 -11.38 2.81
CA TRP A 153 -7.75 -12.04 1.58
C TRP A 153 -8.66 -13.23 1.91
N ASP A 154 -9.62 -13.50 1.03
CA ASP A 154 -10.47 -14.69 1.06
C ASP A 154 -9.66 -15.99 0.90
N ASP A 155 -8.69 -15.99 -0.02
CA ASP A 155 -7.73 -17.06 -0.21
C ASP A 155 -6.36 -16.43 -0.53
N VAL A 156 -5.31 -16.76 0.23
CA VAL A 156 -3.98 -16.20 -0.01
C VAL A 156 -3.20 -16.89 -1.14
N ASP A 157 -3.60 -18.09 -1.53
CA ASP A 157 -3.04 -18.78 -2.69
C ASP A 157 -3.72 -18.28 -3.98
N ASN A 158 -5.03 -17.99 -3.92
CA ASN A 158 -5.81 -17.40 -5.02
C ASN A 158 -6.65 -16.18 -4.58
N PRO A 159 -6.01 -15.03 -4.28
CA PRO A 159 -6.69 -13.85 -3.75
C PRO A 159 -7.65 -13.26 -4.77
N GLN A 160 -8.89 -13.05 -4.35
CA GLN A 160 -9.92 -12.39 -5.16
C GLN A 160 -10.56 -11.22 -4.41
N ASN A 161 -10.83 -11.38 -3.11
CA ASN A 161 -11.50 -10.36 -2.31
C ASN A 161 -10.68 -10.00 -1.06
N PHE A 162 -10.37 -8.71 -0.93
CA PHE A 162 -9.75 -8.16 0.27
C PHE A 162 -10.80 -7.49 1.16
N THR A 163 -10.88 -7.91 2.42
CA THR A 163 -11.85 -7.39 3.41
C THR A 163 -11.11 -6.76 4.57
N LEU A 164 -11.42 -5.50 4.88
CA LEU A 164 -10.87 -4.79 6.01
C LEU A 164 -11.29 -5.40 7.35
N LEU A 165 -10.38 -5.43 8.32
CA LEU A 165 -10.61 -5.94 9.67
C LEU A 165 -11.34 -4.95 10.59
N GLY A 166 -11.61 -3.74 10.11
CA GLY A 166 -12.30 -2.69 10.86
C GLY A 166 -12.82 -1.58 9.93
N PRO A 167 -13.35 -0.49 10.50
CA PRO A 167 -13.84 0.65 9.74
C PRO A 167 -12.72 1.27 8.88
N PRO A 168 -12.97 1.59 7.60
CA PRO A 168 -11.94 2.15 6.72
C PRO A 168 -11.53 3.57 7.16
N SER A 169 -10.23 3.86 7.13
CA SER A 169 -9.71 5.23 7.03
C SER A 169 -9.38 5.57 5.56
N LEU A 170 -8.90 6.78 5.28
CA LEU A 170 -8.38 7.13 3.95
C LEU A 170 -6.95 6.59 3.72
N VAL A 171 -6.29 6.09 4.77
CA VAL A 171 -4.98 5.44 4.69
C VAL A 171 -5.04 4.03 5.31
N PRO A 172 -5.79 3.07 4.72
CA PRO A 172 -5.64 1.66 5.09
C PRO A 172 -4.20 1.18 4.91
N ASN A 173 -3.85 0.05 5.53
CA ASN A 173 -2.49 -0.49 5.44
C ASN A 173 -2.04 -0.74 4.00
N ALA A 174 -2.97 -1.13 3.12
CA ALA A 174 -2.69 -1.32 1.70
C ALA A 174 -2.28 -0.03 1.00
N VAL A 175 -2.97 1.09 1.30
CA VAL A 175 -2.63 2.43 0.79
C VAL A 175 -1.28 2.88 1.32
N ALA A 176 -1.01 2.72 2.61
CA ALA A 176 0.30 3.05 3.20
C ALA A 176 1.44 2.25 2.54
N ASN A 177 1.26 0.95 2.32
CA ASN A 177 2.24 0.11 1.64
C ASN A 177 2.46 0.56 0.19
N GLY A 178 1.37 0.80 -0.55
CA GLY A 178 1.43 1.29 -1.94
C GLY A 178 2.10 2.64 -2.07
N ALA A 179 1.85 3.55 -1.12
CA ALA A 179 2.46 4.87 -1.10
C ALA A 179 3.97 4.82 -0.79
N MET A 180 4.38 4.03 0.22
CA MET A 180 5.81 3.82 0.48
C MET A 180 6.51 3.22 -0.74
N ASP A 181 5.89 2.23 -1.41
CA ASP A 181 6.43 1.65 -2.64
C ASP A 181 6.48 2.66 -3.79
N GLY A 182 5.44 3.48 -3.95
CA GLY A 182 5.41 4.55 -4.95
C GLY A 182 6.53 5.57 -4.76
N VAL A 183 6.80 6.00 -3.52
CA VAL A 183 7.92 6.90 -3.21
C VAL A 183 9.26 6.24 -3.51
N LEU A 184 9.47 5.00 -3.06
CA LEU A 184 10.72 4.26 -3.27
C LEU A 184 11.02 4.01 -4.74
N LEU A 185 10.02 3.51 -5.48
CA LEU A 185 10.16 3.18 -6.90
C LEU A 185 10.19 4.43 -7.77
N GLY A 186 9.41 5.46 -7.44
CA GLY A 186 9.46 6.76 -8.12
C GLY A 186 10.82 7.43 -8.00
N THR A 187 11.40 7.43 -6.79
CA THR A 187 12.77 7.94 -6.56
C THR A 187 13.79 7.19 -7.42
N ARG A 188 13.68 5.85 -7.46
CA ARG A 188 14.59 5.02 -8.23
C ARG A 188 14.49 5.26 -9.74
N LEU A 189 13.27 5.37 -10.27
CA LEU A 189 13.03 5.58 -11.70
C LEU A 189 13.42 6.99 -12.16
N ALA A 190 13.41 7.98 -11.27
CA ALA A 190 13.93 9.31 -11.57
C ALA A 190 15.44 9.29 -11.90
N GLU A 191 16.20 8.35 -11.33
CA GLU A 191 17.63 8.19 -11.58
C GLU A 191 17.96 7.25 -12.74
N ASP A 192 17.27 6.11 -12.82
CA ASP A 192 17.53 5.05 -13.80
C ASP A 192 16.20 4.43 -14.27
N PRO A 193 15.57 5.02 -15.30
CA PRO A 193 14.30 4.52 -15.82
C PRO A 193 14.50 3.15 -16.46
N ILE A 194 13.76 2.16 -15.98
CA ILE A 194 13.75 0.79 -16.50
C ILE A 194 12.31 0.33 -16.77
N PRO A 195 12.08 -0.71 -17.59
CA PRO A 195 10.75 -1.28 -17.79
C PRO A 195 10.10 -1.67 -16.44
N LEU A 196 8.82 -1.33 -16.26
CA LEU A 196 8.03 -1.61 -15.05
C LEU A 196 7.95 -3.11 -14.76
N SER A 197 7.86 -3.95 -15.78
CA SER A 197 7.90 -5.40 -15.58
C SER A 197 9.20 -5.87 -14.94
N THR A 198 10.33 -5.26 -15.32
CA THR A 198 11.65 -5.55 -14.75
C THR A 198 11.76 -4.96 -13.34
N LEU A 199 11.25 -3.75 -13.14
CA LEU A 199 11.19 -3.09 -11.85
C LEU A 199 10.42 -3.92 -10.82
N PHE A 200 9.20 -4.36 -11.16
CA PHE A 200 8.34 -5.14 -10.27
C PHE A 200 8.95 -6.51 -9.96
N ARG A 201 9.54 -7.19 -10.95
CA ARG A 201 10.22 -8.47 -10.76
C ARG A 201 11.36 -8.37 -9.75
N ARG A 202 12.18 -7.31 -9.82
CA ARG A 202 13.29 -7.06 -8.89
C ARG A 202 12.79 -6.66 -7.50
N TYR A 203 11.89 -5.69 -7.43
CA TYR A 203 11.45 -5.11 -6.17
C TYR A 203 10.64 -6.08 -5.31
N TYR A 204 9.71 -6.81 -5.92
CA TYR A 204 8.87 -7.79 -5.22
C TYR A 204 9.50 -9.19 -5.15
N GLY A 205 10.70 -9.37 -5.70
CA GLY A 205 11.44 -10.64 -5.63
C GLY A 205 10.79 -11.80 -6.38
N VAL A 206 10.07 -11.51 -7.47
CA VAL A 206 9.41 -12.54 -8.29
C VAL A 206 10.45 -13.25 -9.17
N ASP A 207 10.30 -14.57 -9.36
CA ASP A 207 11.15 -15.41 -10.22
C ASP A 207 12.65 -15.38 -9.88
N ASN A 208 13.00 -15.43 -8.60
CA ASN A 208 14.39 -15.33 -8.12
C ASN A 208 15.11 -14.03 -8.52
N GLY A 209 14.36 -12.95 -8.80
CA GLY A 209 14.88 -11.62 -9.16
C GLY A 209 15.66 -10.89 -8.06
N MET A 210 16.17 -11.60 -7.04
CA MET A 210 16.83 -11.04 -5.89
C MET A 210 18.27 -10.63 -6.24
N THR A 211 18.42 -9.43 -6.79
CA THR A 211 19.73 -8.82 -7.06
C THR A 211 20.27 -8.18 -5.78
N SER A 212 21.48 -8.57 -5.36
CA SER A 212 22.19 -7.91 -4.27
C SER A 212 22.27 -6.39 -4.52
N GLY A 213 22.00 -5.58 -3.50
CA GLY A 213 22.04 -4.12 -3.59
C GLY A 213 20.77 -3.44 -4.13
N TRP A 214 19.76 -4.16 -4.59
CA TRP A 214 18.48 -3.56 -5.00
C TRP A 214 17.48 -3.47 -3.83
N PRO A 215 16.68 -2.39 -3.73
CA PRO A 215 15.53 -2.31 -2.82
C PRO A 215 14.60 -3.52 -3.00
N HIS A 216 14.00 -3.98 -1.91
CA HIS A 216 13.10 -5.14 -1.92
C HIS A 216 11.91 -4.87 -1.01
N SER A 217 10.71 -5.29 -1.42
CA SER A 217 9.46 -4.97 -0.74
C SER A 217 9.44 -5.40 0.74
N SER A 218 10.09 -6.52 1.09
CA SER A 218 10.24 -6.96 2.49
C SER A 218 11.03 -6.01 3.39
N ARG A 219 11.70 -5.00 2.81
CA ARG A 219 12.47 -3.96 3.50
C ARG A 219 11.89 -2.57 3.28
N ARG A 220 10.70 -2.47 2.64
CA ARG A 220 9.95 -1.25 2.35
C ARG A 220 9.98 -0.25 3.51
N ARG A 221 9.58 -0.68 4.70
CA ARG A 221 9.48 0.18 5.89
C ARG A 221 10.80 0.86 6.23
N ARG A 222 11.87 0.07 6.27
CA ARG A 222 13.23 0.55 6.55
C ARG A 222 13.74 1.45 5.44
N ASP A 223 13.58 1.03 4.18
CA ASP A 223 14.10 1.75 3.03
C ASP A 223 13.35 3.10 2.86
N PHE A 224 12.03 3.13 3.14
CA PHE A 224 11.25 4.37 3.19
C PHE A 224 11.72 5.28 4.32
N GLY A 225 11.93 4.75 5.53
CA GLY A 225 12.44 5.51 6.67
C GLY A 225 13.85 6.07 6.46
N ALA A 226 14.68 5.41 5.63
CA ALA A 226 15.99 5.93 5.25
C ALA A 226 15.90 7.11 4.27
N LEU A 227 14.84 7.17 3.46
CA LEU A 227 14.60 8.23 2.48
C LEU A 227 13.80 9.41 3.05
N THR A 228 12.90 9.13 3.99
CA THR A 228 11.92 10.09 4.51
C THR A 228 12.00 10.16 6.02
N ALA A 229 12.66 11.20 6.54
CA ALA A 229 12.62 11.52 7.97
C ALA A 229 11.24 12.05 8.38
N VAL A 230 10.89 11.89 9.66
CA VAL A 230 9.61 12.40 10.21
C VAL A 230 9.41 13.89 9.94
N GLY A 231 10.47 14.71 10.09
CA GLY A 231 10.40 16.15 9.81
C GLY A 231 10.10 16.48 8.35
N LYS A 232 10.68 15.71 7.42
CA LYS A 232 10.37 15.84 5.99
C LYS A 232 8.90 15.53 5.73
N LEU A 233 8.38 14.42 6.29
CA LEU A 233 6.98 14.06 6.12
C LEU A 233 6.04 15.11 6.74
N GLU A 234 6.38 15.67 7.90
CA GLU A 234 5.64 16.77 8.54
C GLU A 234 5.58 18.01 7.64
N GLU A 235 6.71 18.42 7.06
CA GLU A 235 6.79 19.54 6.13
C GLU A 235 5.89 19.34 4.90
N GLU A 236 5.94 18.16 4.27
CA GLU A 236 5.13 17.85 3.08
C GLU A 236 3.64 17.73 3.40
N VAL A 237 3.26 17.19 4.56
CA VAL A 237 1.85 17.19 5.01
C VAL A 237 1.37 18.60 5.28
N ALA A 238 2.17 19.44 5.94
CA ALA A 238 1.82 20.84 6.19
C ALA A 238 1.67 21.63 4.87
N ALA A 239 2.56 21.40 3.90
CA ALA A 239 2.44 22.02 2.57
C ALA A 239 1.13 21.57 1.87
N MET A 240 0.79 20.29 1.96
CA MET A 240 -0.45 19.75 1.40
C MET A 240 -1.70 20.35 2.06
N LEU A 241 -1.75 20.47 3.38
CA LEU A 241 -2.91 21.03 4.08
C LEU A 241 -3.20 22.49 3.65
N ARG A 242 -2.16 23.29 3.39
CA ARG A 242 -2.31 24.64 2.83
C ARG A 242 -2.94 24.63 1.43
N VAL A 243 -2.57 23.66 0.59
CA VAL A 243 -3.17 23.47 -0.74
C VAL A 243 -4.63 23.05 -0.61
N LEU A 244 -4.93 22.09 0.26
CA LEU A 244 -6.28 21.62 0.50
C LEU A 244 -7.21 22.72 1.04
N ARG A 245 -6.69 23.69 1.82
CA ARG A 245 -7.49 24.84 2.26
C ARG A 245 -8.01 25.67 1.09
N GLY A 246 -7.26 25.75 -0.01
CA GLY A 246 -7.66 26.49 -1.21
C GLY A 246 -8.63 25.74 -2.13
N LEU A 247 -8.92 24.47 -1.87
CA LEU A 247 -9.73 23.61 -2.75
C LEU A 247 -11.17 23.50 -2.25
N PRO A 248 -12.20 23.71 -3.12
CA PRO A 248 -13.61 23.66 -2.73
C PRO A 248 -14.04 22.42 -1.92
N PRO A 249 -13.67 21.17 -2.28
CA PRO A 249 -14.12 19.99 -1.54
C PRO A 249 -13.55 19.87 -0.12
N THR A 250 -12.44 20.56 0.18
CA THR A 250 -11.75 20.51 1.47
C THR A 250 -11.78 21.85 2.21
N HIS A 251 -12.22 22.92 1.55
CA HIS A 251 -12.38 24.25 2.12
C HIS A 251 -13.32 24.21 3.34
N GLU A 252 -14.50 23.61 3.21
CA GLU A 252 -15.47 23.47 4.30
C GLU A 252 -14.91 22.70 5.50
N LEU A 253 -14.07 21.67 5.25
CA LEU A 253 -13.42 20.90 6.31
C LEU A 253 -12.34 21.71 7.04
N LEU A 254 -11.71 22.68 6.37
CA LEU A 254 -10.56 23.43 6.86
C LEU A 254 -10.89 24.82 7.40
N GLU A 255 -12.08 25.37 7.11
CA GLU A 255 -12.58 26.62 7.69
C GLU A 255 -12.70 26.54 9.22
N GLU A 256 -12.97 25.35 9.76
CA GLU A 256 -13.07 25.13 11.21
C GLU A 256 -11.71 25.16 11.93
N PHE A 257 -10.60 25.08 11.19
CA PHE A 257 -9.26 24.90 11.76
C PHE A 257 -8.37 26.13 11.56
N GLY A 258 -7.75 26.59 12.65
CA GLY A 258 -6.71 27.63 12.60
C GLY A 258 -5.34 27.10 12.15
N GLU A 259 -4.39 28.00 11.86
CA GLU A 259 -3.03 27.65 11.43
C GLU A 259 -2.27 26.76 12.44
N GLU A 260 -2.47 27.00 13.75
CA GLU A 260 -1.83 26.20 14.80
C GLU A 260 -2.37 24.76 14.85
N GLU A 261 -3.68 24.58 14.67
CA GLU A 261 -4.29 23.25 14.66
C GLU A 261 -3.90 22.47 13.39
N GLU A 262 -3.76 23.15 12.26
CA GLU A 262 -3.22 22.55 11.02
C GLU A 262 -1.78 22.06 11.21
N ALA A 263 -0.93 22.85 11.85
CA ALA A 263 0.44 22.45 12.16
C ALA A 263 0.48 21.23 13.11
N ASP A 264 -0.41 21.19 14.10
CA ASP A 264 -0.54 20.02 15.00
C ASP A 264 -1.05 18.78 14.26
N ILE A 265 -2.00 18.93 13.33
CA ILE A 265 -2.47 17.84 12.46
C ILE A 265 -1.32 17.30 11.62
N ALA A 266 -0.54 18.16 10.97
CA ALA A 266 0.62 17.74 10.17
C ALA A 266 1.65 16.97 11.00
N ARG A 267 1.97 17.49 12.19
CA ARG A 267 2.90 16.84 13.13
C ARG A 267 2.40 15.48 13.58
N ARG A 268 1.13 15.38 13.99
CA ARG A 268 0.52 14.10 14.41
C ARG A 268 0.51 13.10 13.26
N ALA A 269 0.10 13.54 12.08
CA ALA A 269 0.02 12.70 10.90
C ALA A 269 1.38 12.09 10.52
N ALA A 270 2.43 12.91 10.49
CA ALA A 270 3.78 12.44 10.22
C ALA A 270 4.31 11.50 11.32
N ARG A 271 4.16 11.88 12.60
CA ARG A 271 4.65 11.07 13.73
C ARG A 271 3.97 9.70 13.78
N GLU A 272 2.64 9.66 13.73
CA GLU A 272 1.89 8.40 13.81
C GLU A 272 2.12 7.52 12.58
N PHE A 273 2.24 8.11 11.38
CA PHE A 273 2.60 7.35 10.19
C PHE A 273 3.98 6.70 10.31
N MET A 274 4.99 7.47 10.75
CA MET A 274 6.34 6.95 10.94
C MET A 274 6.40 5.88 12.04
N GLU A 275 5.71 6.08 13.17
CA GLU A 275 5.63 5.08 14.24
C GLU A 275 4.99 3.77 13.74
N VAL A 276 3.83 3.85 13.08
CA VAL A 276 3.05 2.67 12.66
C VAL A 276 3.68 1.97 11.46
N TYR A 277 4.22 2.70 10.49
CA TYR A 277 4.65 2.15 9.20
C TYR A 277 6.17 2.07 9.01
N VAL A 278 6.97 2.77 9.82
CA VAL A 278 8.45 2.74 9.72
C VAL A 278 9.09 2.08 10.94
N GLU A 279 8.72 2.51 12.14
CA GLU A 279 9.34 2.02 13.39
C GLU A 279 8.79 0.64 13.80
N CYS A 280 7.48 0.46 13.75
CA CYS A 280 6.85 -0.81 14.10
C CYS A 280 7.05 -1.87 13.01
N PRO A 281 7.35 -3.14 13.39
CA PRO A 281 7.37 -4.24 12.43
C PRO A 281 5.97 -4.52 11.89
N ALA A 282 5.89 -4.94 10.63
CA ALA A 282 4.63 -5.40 10.05
C ALA A 282 4.19 -6.71 10.71
N ILE A 283 2.98 -6.72 11.29
CA ILE A 283 2.37 -7.92 11.86
C ILE A 283 1.45 -8.55 10.81
N ILE A 284 1.73 -9.79 10.42
CA ILE A 284 0.86 -10.54 9.50
C ILE A 284 -0.33 -11.13 10.29
N PRO A 285 -1.58 -10.70 10.02
CA PRO A 285 -2.73 -11.14 10.80
C PRO A 285 -3.04 -12.63 10.58
N ARG A 286 -3.76 -13.21 11.54
CA ARG A 286 -4.11 -14.64 11.57
C ARG A 286 -4.73 -15.17 10.27
N CYS A 287 -5.64 -14.39 9.69
CA CYS A 287 -6.30 -14.74 8.44
C CYS A 287 -5.30 -14.91 7.28
N MET A 288 -4.27 -14.08 7.22
CA MET A 288 -3.30 -14.06 6.11
C MET A 288 -2.41 -15.30 6.10
N TRP A 289 -2.14 -15.92 7.25
CA TRP A 289 -1.41 -17.19 7.25
C TRP A 289 -2.32 -18.42 7.32
N GLY A 290 -3.64 -18.24 7.19
CA GLY A 290 -4.62 -19.34 7.20
C GLY A 290 -4.76 -20.00 8.56
N ALA A 291 -4.74 -19.19 9.63
CA ALA A 291 -4.95 -19.67 10.98
C ALA A 291 -6.33 -20.30 11.14
N ARG A 292 -6.38 -21.46 11.80
CA ARG A 292 -7.65 -21.97 12.34
C ARG A 292 -8.16 -21.06 13.46
N PRO A 293 -9.48 -21.03 13.69
CA PRO A 293 -10.04 -20.35 14.85
C PRO A 293 -9.45 -20.89 16.16
N TYR A 294 -9.41 -20.01 17.16
CA TYR A 294 -9.15 -20.40 18.55
C TYR A 294 -10.25 -21.37 19.02
N ARG A 295 -9.92 -22.43 19.77
CA ARG A 295 -10.91 -23.34 20.37
C ARG A 295 -11.37 -22.81 21.73
N GLY A 296 -12.66 -22.54 21.88
CA GLY A 296 -13.20 -21.95 23.11
C GLY A 296 -13.04 -20.42 23.14
N THR A 297 -12.87 -19.85 24.33
CA THR A 297 -12.80 -18.39 24.52
C THR A 297 -11.40 -17.98 24.97
N PRO A 298 -10.67 -17.13 24.22
CA PRO A 298 -9.36 -16.68 24.62
C PRO A 298 -9.46 -15.84 25.89
N ARG A 299 -8.55 -16.08 26.85
CA ARG A 299 -8.41 -15.22 28.03
C ARG A 299 -7.63 -13.96 27.64
N PRO A 300 -8.22 -12.75 27.77
CA PRO A 300 -7.50 -11.51 27.54
C PRO A 300 -6.35 -11.37 28.52
N LEU A 301 -5.22 -10.86 28.05
CA LEU A 301 -4.14 -10.43 28.93
C LEU A 301 -4.46 -9.03 29.48
N SER A 302 -3.90 -8.71 30.65
CA SER A 302 -4.00 -7.38 31.26
C SER A 302 -2.71 -6.59 30.99
N PRO A 303 -2.68 -5.73 29.95
CA PRO A 303 -1.54 -4.85 29.71
C PRO A 303 -1.43 -3.75 30.79
N PRO A 304 -0.22 -3.20 31.05
CA PRO A 304 1.06 -3.58 30.43
C PRO A 304 1.58 -4.91 30.98
N LEU A 305 2.23 -5.70 30.11
CA LEU A 305 2.85 -6.97 30.51
C LEU A 305 4.21 -6.71 31.17
N GLY A 306 4.47 -7.32 32.33
CA GLY A 306 5.73 -7.15 33.07
C GLY A 306 6.89 -8.04 32.61
N SER A 307 6.70 -8.91 31.61
CA SER A 307 7.73 -9.86 31.15
C SER A 307 7.53 -10.24 29.68
N ILE A 308 8.65 -10.46 28.97
CA ILE A 308 8.71 -10.99 27.61
C ILE A 308 9.54 -12.28 27.63
N TYR A 309 9.02 -13.34 27.04
CA TYR A 309 9.69 -14.64 26.96
C TYR A 309 10.07 -14.92 25.51
N ILE A 310 11.36 -15.06 25.23
CA ILE A 310 11.89 -15.31 23.89
C ILE A 310 12.06 -16.82 23.70
N HIS A 311 11.43 -17.36 22.66
CA HIS A 311 11.51 -18.77 22.29
C HIS A 311 11.98 -18.92 20.85
N HIS A 312 12.65 -20.04 20.56
CA HIS A 312 12.85 -20.53 19.20
C HIS A 312 11.87 -21.68 18.92
N THR A 313 11.50 -21.88 17.67
CA THR A 313 10.69 -23.03 17.26
C THR A 313 11.58 -24.27 17.15
N PHE A 314 11.15 -25.41 17.71
CA PHE A 314 11.86 -26.68 17.56
C PHE A 314 11.47 -27.39 16.26
N VAL A 315 10.17 -27.52 15.98
CA VAL A 315 9.64 -28.03 14.72
C VAL A 315 8.56 -27.06 14.23
N PRO A 316 8.70 -26.45 13.04
CA PRO A 316 9.83 -26.57 12.10
C PRO A 316 11.11 -25.94 12.64
N SER A 317 12.25 -26.61 12.39
CA SER A 317 13.58 -26.20 12.87
C SER A 317 14.33 -25.28 11.91
N ALA A 318 14.06 -25.40 10.61
CA ALA A 318 14.68 -24.56 9.60
C ALA A 318 13.95 -23.21 9.51
N PRO A 319 14.67 -22.09 9.34
CA PRO A 319 14.04 -20.79 9.14
C PRO A 319 13.31 -20.76 7.80
N CYS A 320 12.06 -20.30 7.82
CA CYS A 320 11.33 -19.94 6.61
C CYS A 320 11.83 -18.58 6.07
N ARG A 321 11.78 -18.38 4.75
CA ARG A 321 12.31 -17.17 4.08
C ARG A 321 11.35 -16.53 3.06
N SER A 322 10.13 -17.05 2.96
CA SER A 322 9.08 -16.51 2.12
C SER A 322 7.75 -16.56 2.87
N PHE A 323 6.82 -15.67 2.51
CA PHE A 323 5.49 -15.64 3.11
C PHE A 323 4.81 -17.01 3.06
N THR A 324 4.76 -17.65 1.90
CA THR A 324 4.15 -18.98 1.72
C THR A 324 4.78 -20.05 2.61
N ALA A 325 6.12 -20.08 2.69
CA ALA A 325 6.82 -21.03 3.55
C ALA A 325 6.55 -20.76 5.04
N CYS A 326 6.61 -19.49 5.46
CA CYS A 326 6.35 -19.10 6.84
C CYS A 326 4.90 -19.36 7.25
N ALA A 327 3.93 -19.06 6.39
CA ALA A 327 2.53 -19.33 6.63
C ALA A 327 2.26 -20.85 6.75
N ARG A 328 2.85 -21.67 5.88
CA ARG A 328 2.76 -23.14 5.97
C ARG A 328 3.32 -23.65 7.30
N ASP A 329 4.46 -23.12 7.72
CA ASP A 329 5.15 -23.50 8.94
C ASP A 329 4.33 -23.11 10.18
N MET A 330 3.75 -21.89 10.20
CA MET A 330 2.79 -21.43 11.22
C MET A 330 1.57 -22.36 11.30
N ARG A 331 0.95 -22.71 10.17
CA ARG A 331 -0.18 -23.66 10.14
C ARG A 331 0.22 -25.05 10.66
N SER A 332 1.43 -25.52 10.36
CA SER A 332 1.94 -26.80 10.85
C SER A 332 2.07 -26.81 12.38
N MET A 333 2.65 -25.75 12.95
CA MET A 333 2.75 -25.58 14.40
C MET A 333 1.39 -25.49 15.07
N GLN A 334 0.46 -24.70 14.50
CA GLN A 334 -0.89 -24.59 15.03
C GLN A 334 -1.61 -25.93 15.05
N ARG A 335 -1.54 -26.71 13.95
CA ARG A 335 -2.11 -28.06 13.90
C ARG A 335 -1.53 -28.97 14.97
N PHE A 336 -0.21 -28.98 15.16
CA PHE A 336 0.41 -29.78 16.22
C PHE A 336 -0.06 -29.37 17.63
N HIS A 337 -0.10 -28.06 17.92
CA HIS A 337 -0.58 -27.57 19.21
C HIS A 337 -2.05 -27.92 19.47
N GLN A 338 -2.92 -27.70 18.48
CA GLN A 338 -4.35 -27.98 18.63
C GLN A 338 -4.67 -29.48 18.57
N ASP A 339 -4.24 -30.17 17.53
CA ASP A 339 -4.69 -31.54 17.22
C ASP A 339 -3.91 -32.59 18.00
N THR A 340 -2.62 -32.34 18.31
CA THR A 340 -1.78 -33.30 19.03
C THR A 340 -1.66 -32.98 20.52
N ARG A 341 -1.47 -31.71 20.89
CA ARG A 341 -1.35 -31.33 22.32
C ARG A 341 -2.68 -30.97 22.98
N GLY A 342 -3.77 -30.87 22.20
CA GLY A 342 -5.08 -30.49 22.73
C GLY A 342 -5.16 -29.04 23.22
N TRP A 343 -4.25 -28.16 22.78
CA TRP A 343 -4.28 -26.75 23.13
C TRP A 343 -5.38 -26.02 22.37
N ASP A 344 -5.79 -24.87 22.89
CA ASP A 344 -6.83 -24.08 22.25
C ASP A 344 -6.36 -23.38 20.96
N ASP A 345 -5.05 -23.11 20.85
CA ASP A 345 -4.44 -22.42 19.71
C ASP A 345 -2.91 -22.64 19.66
N ILE A 346 -2.22 -21.95 18.74
CA ILE A 346 -0.77 -21.86 18.72
C ILE A 346 -0.24 -21.23 20.02
N GLY A 347 0.79 -21.84 20.63
CA GLY A 347 1.29 -21.43 21.95
C GLY A 347 2.20 -20.20 21.99
N TYR A 348 2.27 -19.42 20.91
CA TYR A 348 3.09 -18.21 20.81
C TYR A 348 2.20 -17.01 20.46
N ARG A 349 2.61 -15.81 20.86
CA ARG A 349 1.87 -14.56 20.63
C ARG A 349 2.55 -13.68 19.61
#